data_AF-A0A7C7UN84-F1
#
_entry.id   AF-A0A7C7UN84-F1
#
_cell.length_a   1.000
_cell.length_b   1.000
_cell.length_c   1.000
_cell.angle_alpha   90.00
_cell.angle_beta   90.00
_cell.angle_gamma   90.00
#
_symmetry.space_group_name_H-M   'P 1'
#
loop_
_entity.id
_entity.type
_entity.pdbx_description
1 polymer ?
#
loop_
_entity_poly.entity_id
_entity_poly.type
_entity_poly.pdbx_seq_one_letter_code
_entity_poly.pdbx_strand_id
1 'polypeptide(L)'
;MRDSETNPVSENTMPIPPILRLDSHGQPVSWIPWQEAVSIVARRRVAWTAGEHDFQLRGGLCRLTGERSIIRINSIIAVRGESRRRYRHATPPLSNRELFRRDKHTCLYCGRELQDHLLTRDHIRPISRGGRDHWRNVVTACKRCNT
;
A
#
# COMPACT_ATOMS: atom_id res chain seq x y z
N MET A 1 7.76 -45.36 25.94
CA MET A 1 8.74 -44.62 25.14
C MET A 1 7.99 -43.48 24.48
N ARG A 2 8.37 -42.25 24.82
CA ARG A 2 7.76 -41.01 24.32
C ARG A 2 8.65 -40.56 23.18
N ASP A 3 8.14 -40.57 21.96
CA ASP A 3 8.84 -39.94 20.85
C ASP A 3 8.38 -38.49 20.77
N SER A 4 9.29 -37.67 21.26
CA SER A 4 9.47 -36.24 21.04
C SER A 4 9.52 -35.85 19.56
N GLU A 5 9.02 -34.64 19.29
CA GLU A 5 9.42 -33.71 18.20
C GLU A 5 8.94 -34.09 16.79
N THR A 6 8.25 -33.22 16.04
CA THR A 6 8.62 -31.83 15.75
C THR A 6 7.39 -30.93 15.61
N ASN A 7 7.35 -29.83 16.35
CA ASN A 7 6.41 -28.74 16.14
C ASN A 7 6.82 -27.99 14.86
N PRO A 8 6.00 -27.91 13.80
CA PRO A 8 6.39 -27.19 12.60
C PRO A 8 6.48 -25.70 12.92
N VAL A 9 7.67 -25.18 12.67
CA VAL A 9 8.08 -23.79 12.75
C VAL A 9 6.93 -22.86 12.32
N SER A 10 6.53 -21.97 13.22
CA SER A 10 5.64 -20.86 12.91
C SER A 10 6.25 -20.05 11.75
N GLU A 11 5.73 -20.26 10.54
CA GLU A 11 6.01 -19.42 9.37
C GLU A 11 5.69 -17.98 9.76
N ASN A 12 6.73 -17.20 10.02
CA ASN A 12 6.65 -15.78 10.29
C ASN A 12 6.10 -15.12 9.02
N THR A 13 4.77 -15.03 8.94
CA THR A 13 4.06 -14.59 7.75
C THR A 13 4.23 -13.08 7.69
N MET A 14 5.31 -12.62 7.06
CA MET A 14 5.46 -11.19 6.78
C MET A 14 4.20 -10.74 6.01
N PRO A 15 3.50 -9.70 6.47
CA PRO A 15 2.29 -9.25 5.82
C PRO A 15 2.62 -8.84 4.39
N ILE A 16 1.87 -9.38 3.44
CA ILE A 16 2.09 -9.07 2.02
C ILE A 16 1.85 -7.58 1.83
N PRO A 17 2.85 -6.84 1.31
CA PRO A 17 2.72 -5.40 1.13
C PRO A 17 1.64 -5.09 0.08
N PRO A 18 1.13 -3.86 0.06
CA PRO A 18 0.31 -3.41 -1.05
C PRO A 18 1.10 -3.54 -2.36
N ILE A 19 0.40 -3.98 -3.42
CA ILE A 19 0.96 -4.19 -4.75
C ILE A 19 0.77 -2.90 -5.55
N LEU A 20 1.81 -2.46 -6.27
CA LEU A 20 1.69 -1.30 -7.15
C LEU A 20 1.01 -1.72 -8.45
N ARG A 21 -0.17 -1.16 -8.73
CA ARG A 21 -0.87 -1.33 -10.00
C ARG A 21 -0.49 -0.25 -10.99
N LEU A 22 -0.10 -0.65 -12.19
CA LEU A 22 0.20 0.21 -13.33
C LEU A 22 -0.83 0.02 -14.46
N ASP A 23 -0.92 1.00 -15.34
CA ASP A 23 -1.52 0.78 -16.66
C ASP A 23 -0.58 -0.02 -17.57
N SER A 24 -1.05 -0.40 -18.76
CA SER A 24 -0.25 -1.18 -19.72
C SER A 24 1.00 -0.46 -20.23
N HIS A 25 1.10 0.85 -20.08
CA HIS A 25 2.25 1.68 -20.48
C HIS A 25 3.20 1.99 -19.31
N GLY A 26 2.93 1.44 -18.12
CA GLY A 26 3.77 1.61 -16.94
C GLY A 26 3.46 2.85 -16.10
N GLN A 27 2.35 3.55 -16.35
CA GLN A 27 1.94 4.66 -15.49
C GLN A 27 1.36 4.13 -14.18
N PRO A 28 1.85 4.61 -13.01
CA PRO A 28 1.27 4.26 -11.72
C PRO A 28 -0.20 4.67 -11.62
N VAL A 29 -1.06 3.73 -11.23
CA VAL A 29 -2.49 3.96 -11.05
C VAL A 29 -2.84 4.03 -9.57
N SER A 30 -2.47 3.01 -8.80
CA SER A 30 -2.79 2.93 -7.36
C SER A 30 -2.00 1.82 -6.67
N TRP A 31 -1.77 1.98 -5.37
CA TRP A 31 -1.43 0.87 -4.48
C TRP A 31 -2.70 0.09 -4.14
N ILE A 32 -2.70 -1.20 -4.42
CA ILE A 32 -3.86 -2.09 -4.20
C ILE A 32 -3.52 -3.15 -3.15
N PRO A 33 -4.49 -3.61 -2.35
CA PRO A 33 -4.30 -4.76 -1.47
C PRO A 33 -4.03 -6.03 -2.28
N TRP A 34 -3.30 -6.98 -1.70
CA TRP A 34 -2.89 -8.20 -2.41
C TRP A 34 -4.08 -9.05 -2.90
N GLN A 35 -5.21 -9.03 -2.19
CA GLN A 35 -6.43 -9.74 -2.57
C GLN A 35 -7.00 -9.24 -3.92
N GLU A 36 -6.89 -7.94 -4.17
CA GLU A 36 -7.30 -7.35 -5.44
C GLU A 36 -6.33 -7.77 -6.56
N ALA A 37 -5.02 -7.75 -6.27
CA ALA A 37 -3.99 -8.22 -7.20
C ALA A 37 -4.21 -9.69 -7.60
N VAL A 38 -4.55 -10.57 -6.65
CA VAL A 38 -4.92 -11.97 -6.90
C VAL A 38 -6.06 -12.06 -7.90
N SER A 39 -7.11 -11.25 -7.69
CA SER A 39 -8.29 -11.25 -8.56
C SER A 39 -7.94 -10.84 -9.99
N ILE A 40 -7.02 -9.89 -10.17
CA ILE A 40 -6.55 -9.43 -11.48
C ILE A 40 -5.73 -10.52 -12.18
N VAL A 41 -4.83 -11.18 -11.45
CA VAL A 41 -3.99 -12.29 -11.97
C VAL A 41 -4.85 -13.48 -12.35
N ALA A 42 -5.76 -13.91 -11.47
CA ALA A 42 -6.67 -15.04 -11.72
C ALA A 42 -7.55 -14.83 -12.96
N ARG A 43 -7.96 -13.58 -13.23
CA ARG A 43 -8.72 -13.19 -14.42
C ARG A 43 -7.86 -12.98 -15.68
N ARG A 44 -6.55 -13.26 -15.62
CA ARG A 44 -5.58 -13.09 -16.73
C ARG A 44 -5.55 -11.67 -17.33
N ARG A 45 -5.74 -10.65 -16.48
CA ARG A 45 -5.77 -9.23 -16.90
C ARG A 45 -4.43 -8.52 -16.85
N VAL A 46 -3.39 -9.19 -16.35
CA VAL A 46 -2.03 -8.64 -16.28
C VAL A 46 -1.43 -8.55 -17.69
N ALA A 47 -0.90 -7.37 -18.03
CA ALA A 47 -0.18 -7.09 -19.26
C ALA A 47 1.29 -7.54 -19.14
N TRP A 48 1.94 -7.14 -18.05
CA TRP A 48 3.31 -7.48 -17.67
C TRP A 48 3.50 -7.24 -16.16
N THR A 49 4.56 -7.80 -15.58
CA THR A 49 4.91 -7.62 -14.17
C THR A 49 6.32 -7.03 -14.04
N ALA A 50 6.63 -6.44 -12.89
CA ALA A 50 7.97 -5.93 -12.57
C ALA A 50 8.31 -6.13 -11.09
N GLY A 51 9.62 -6.10 -10.79
CA GLY A 51 10.16 -6.33 -9.45
C GLY A 51 10.65 -7.76 -9.25
N GLU A 52 11.72 -7.90 -8.48
CA GLU A 52 12.39 -9.17 -8.19
C GLU A 52 11.65 -10.04 -7.16
N HIS A 53 10.70 -9.45 -6.44
CA HIS A 53 9.94 -10.13 -5.40
C HIS A 53 8.62 -10.66 -5.97
N ASP A 54 8.42 -11.97 -5.96
CA ASP A 54 7.13 -12.61 -6.21
C ASP A 54 6.56 -13.26 -4.93
N PHE A 55 5.32 -12.88 -4.61
CA PHE A 55 4.59 -13.42 -3.47
C PHE A 55 3.82 -14.65 -3.91
N GLN A 56 4.06 -15.77 -3.23
CA GLN A 56 3.31 -17.01 -3.46
C GLN A 56 2.12 -17.10 -2.50
N LEU A 57 0.93 -17.10 -3.09
CA LEU A 57 -0.35 -17.18 -2.40
C LEU A 57 -0.96 -18.56 -2.61
N ARG A 58 -1.32 -19.20 -1.50
CA ARG A 58 -1.93 -20.53 -1.48
C ARG A 58 -3.45 -20.40 -1.42
N GLY A 59 -4.14 -21.00 -2.38
CA GLY A 59 -5.60 -21.10 -2.40
C GLY A 59 -6.09 -22.45 -1.85
N GLY A 60 -7.27 -22.87 -2.31
CA GLY A 60 -7.92 -24.13 -1.94
C GLY A 60 -7.23 -25.38 -2.49
N LEU A 61 -7.54 -26.52 -1.86
CA LEU A 61 -7.16 -27.86 -2.31
C LEU A 61 -8.26 -28.41 -3.23
N CYS A 62 -7.90 -28.88 -4.42
CA CYS A 62 -8.80 -29.59 -5.29
C CYS A 62 -9.11 -30.96 -4.70
N ARG A 63 -10.39 -31.27 -4.43
CA ARG A 63 -10.78 -32.57 -3.88
C ARG A 63 -10.48 -33.74 -4.82
N LEU A 64 -10.61 -33.54 -6.13
CA LEU A 64 -10.45 -34.60 -7.13
C LEU A 64 -8.99 -34.93 -7.39
N THR A 65 -8.12 -33.93 -7.42
CA THR A 65 -6.69 -34.12 -7.75
C THR A 65 -5.79 -34.11 -6.52
N GLY A 66 -6.28 -33.64 -5.37
CA GLY A 66 -5.45 -33.42 -4.18
C GLY A 66 -4.48 -32.24 -4.31
N GLU A 67 -4.49 -31.52 -5.44
CA GLU A 67 -3.54 -30.44 -5.70
C GLU A 67 -3.98 -29.12 -5.07
N ARG A 68 -3.00 -28.32 -4.62
CA ARG A 68 -3.25 -26.99 -4.08
C ARG A 68 -3.12 -25.94 -5.17
N SER A 69 -4.11 -25.05 -5.25
CA SER A 69 -4.01 -23.86 -6.10
C SER A 69 -2.97 -22.88 -5.57
N ILE A 70 -2.11 -22.38 -6.45
CA ILE A 70 -1.05 -21.43 -6.14
C ILE A 70 -1.13 -20.26 -7.13
N ILE A 71 -1.06 -19.03 -6.62
CA ILE A 71 -0.98 -17.81 -7.43
C ILE A 71 0.31 -17.06 -7.05
N ARG A 72 1.09 -16.68 -8.06
CA ARG A 72 2.29 -15.85 -7.93
C ARG A 72 1.98 -14.41 -8.35
N ILE A 73 2.42 -13.44 -7.57
CA ILE A 73 2.19 -12.01 -7.84
C ILE A 73 3.47 -11.23 -7.55
N ASN A 74 3.93 -10.41 -8.48
CA ASN A 74 5.04 -9.48 -8.22
C ASN A 74 4.59 -8.27 -7.40
N SER A 75 5.54 -7.57 -6.77
CA SER A 75 5.30 -6.28 -6.11
C SER A 75 4.74 -5.20 -7.05
N ILE A 76 4.86 -5.36 -8.37
CA ILE A 76 4.36 -4.44 -9.38
C ILE A 76 3.66 -5.21 -10.51
N ILE A 77 2.41 -4.85 -10.82
CA ILE A 77 1.64 -5.44 -11.92
C ILE A 77 1.06 -4.37 -12.85
N ALA A 78 1.17 -4.56 -14.17
CA ALA A 78 0.52 -3.71 -15.17
C ALA A 78 -0.76 -4.37 -15.70
N VAL A 79 -1.84 -3.61 -15.89
CA VAL A 79 -3.16 -4.13 -16.28
C VAL A 79 -3.60 -3.62 -17.64
N ARG A 80 -4.14 -4.51 -18.49
CA ARG A 80 -4.69 -4.13 -19.81
C ARG A 80 -6.00 -3.34 -19.68
N GLY A 81 -6.12 -2.26 -20.46
CA GLY A 81 -7.39 -1.55 -20.70
C GLY A 81 -7.72 -0.39 -19.76
N GLU A 82 -6.78 0.04 -18.91
CA GLU A 82 -7.05 1.07 -17.89
C GLU A 82 -6.22 2.35 -18.10
N SER A 83 -6.17 2.83 -19.34
CA SER A 83 -5.56 4.13 -19.66
C SER A 83 -6.55 5.27 -19.36
N ARG A 84 -6.73 5.61 -18.09
CA ARG A 84 -7.16 6.98 -17.76
C ARG A 84 -5.93 7.87 -17.94
N ARG A 85 -5.83 8.54 -19.09
CA ARG A 85 -4.84 9.58 -19.49
C ARG A 85 -4.69 10.77 -18.49
N ARG A 86 -5.14 10.65 -17.23
CA ARG A 86 -5.30 11.73 -16.25
C ARG A 86 -4.16 11.90 -15.25
N TYR A 87 -3.06 11.15 -15.37
CA TYR A 87 -1.92 11.23 -14.43
C TYR A 87 -0.64 11.86 -15.00
N ARG A 88 -0.72 12.55 -16.15
CA ARG A 88 0.37 13.45 -16.54
C ARG A 88 0.37 14.65 -15.61
N HIS A 89 1.21 14.61 -14.58
CA HIS A 89 1.63 15.73 -13.74
C HIS A 89 0.65 16.31 -12.71
N ALA A 90 -0.43 15.60 -12.35
CA ALA A 90 -1.30 16.08 -11.27
C ALA A 90 -0.71 15.71 -9.90
N THR A 91 -0.06 16.67 -9.23
CA THR A 91 0.20 16.59 -7.78
C THR A 91 -1.11 16.21 -7.09
N PRO A 92 -1.15 15.15 -6.25
CA PRO A 92 -2.37 14.77 -5.54
C PRO A 92 -2.97 15.97 -4.81
N PRO A 93 -4.31 16.08 -4.77
CA PRO A 93 -4.95 17.17 -4.04
C PRO A 93 -4.52 17.11 -2.58
N LEU A 94 -4.19 18.26 -2.01
CA LEU A 94 -3.77 18.37 -0.63
C LEU A 94 -4.95 18.13 0.31
N SER A 95 -5.15 16.87 0.71
CA SER A 95 -6.15 16.43 1.67
C SER A 95 -5.48 15.86 2.91
N ASN A 96 -6.18 15.84 4.06
CA ASN A 96 -5.61 15.26 5.28
C ASN A 96 -5.26 13.78 5.10
N ARG A 97 -6.09 13.03 4.38
CA ARG A 97 -5.82 11.63 4.05
C ARG A 97 -4.49 11.45 3.33
N GLU A 98 -4.24 12.25 2.29
CA GLU A 98 -2.99 12.14 1.52
C GLU A 98 -1.79 12.72 2.28
N LEU A 99 -2.00 13.75 3.10
CA LEU A 99 -0.98 14.31 3.99
C LEU A 99 -0.52 13.28 5.05
N PHE A 100 -1.46 12.64 5.73
CA PHE A 100 -1.17 11.65 6.76
C PHE A 100 -0.49 10.41 6.16
N ARG A 101 -0.92 9.98 4.96
CA ARG A 101 -0.24 8.90 4.21
C ARG A 101 1.19 9.27 3.83
N ARG A 102 1.43 10.49 3.34
CA ARG A 102 2.79 10.98 3.03
C ARG A 102 3.69 10.87 4.25
N ASP A 103 3.18 11.27 5.40
CA ASP A 103 3.93 11.30 6.66
C ASP A 103 3.82 9.96 7.44
N LYS A 104 3.34 8.88 6.81
CA LYS A 104 3.18 7.56 7.42
C LYS A 104 2.42 7.58 8.75
N HIS A 105 1.36 8.37 8.84
CA HIS A 105 0.54 8.55 10.04
C HIS A 105 1.36 8.95 11.28
N THR A 106 2.52 9.57 11.06
CA THR A 106 3.46 9.94 12.11
C THR A 106 3.42 11.45 12.35
N CYS A 107 3.33 11.86 13.62
CA CYS A 107 3.46 13.27 13.98
C CYS A 107 4.90 13.73 13.76
N LEU A 108 5.13 14.70 12.88
CA LEU A 108 6.48 15.18 12.55
C LEU A 108 7.18 15.99 13.66
N TYR A 109 6.47 16.29 14.74
CA TYR A 109 7.05 16.98 15.90
C TYR A 109 7.50 16.01 17.01
N CYS A 110 6.74 14.95 17.29
CA CYS A 110 7.07 14.01 18.38
C CYS A 110 7.43 12.59 17.91
N GLY A 111 7.33 12.30 16.61
CA GLY A 111 7.69 11.01 16.03
C GLY A 111 6.71 9.86 16.31
N ARG A 112 5.57 10.12 16.97
CA ARG A 112 4.58 9.06 17.27
C ARG A 112 3.69 8.75 16.07
N GLU A 113 3.56 7.47 15.75
CA GLU A 113 2.56 6.94 14.82
C GLU A 113 1.19 6.85 15.52
N LEU A 114 0.15 7.35 14.85
CA LEU A 114 -1.18 7.56 15.43
C LEU A 114 -2.28 7.25 14.41
N GLN A 115 -3.47 6.94 14.90
CA GLN A 115 -4.66 6.79 14.06
C GLN A 115 -5.12 8.14 13.47
N ASP A 116 -5.73 8.12 12.29
CA ASP A 116 -6.18 9.31 11.54
C ASP A 116 -6.92 10.35 12.39
N HIS A 117 -7.82 9.92 13.29
CA HIS A 117 -8.64 10.81 14.11
C HIS A 117 -7.87 11.55 15.22
N LEU A 118 -6.63 11.14 15.49
CA LEU A 118 -5.71 11.77 16.44
C LEU A 118 -4.71 12.71 15.76
N LEU A 119 -4.68 12.69 14.42
CA LEU A 119 -3.80 13.49 13.59
C LEU A 119 -4.52 14.75 13.12
N THR A 120 -3.73 15.80 12.91
CA THR A 120 -4.15 17.12 12.44
C THR A 120 -3.14 17.61 11.41
N ARG A 121 -3.57 18.55 10.57
CA ARG A 121 -2.69 19.30 9.67
C ARG A 121 -2.19 20.53 10.41
N ASP A 122 -0.89 20.75 10.40
CA ASP A 122 -0.29 21.98 10.90
C ASP A 122 0.52 22.70 9.80
N HIS A 123 0.60 24.02 9.89
CA HIS A 123 1.33 24.87 8.94
C HIS A 123 2.70 25.27 9.52
N ILE A 124 3.80 24.86 8.87
CA ILE A 124 5.17 25.18 9.30
C ILE A 124 5.36 26.70 9.44
N ARG A 125 4.95 27.46 8.41
CA ARG A 125 4.72 28.90 8.50
C ARG A 125 3.24 29.12 8.79
N PRO A 126 2.86 29.68 9.95
CA PRO A 126 1.48 29.95 10.29
C PRO A 126 0.77 30.82 9.25
N ILE A 127 -0.54 30.61 9.07
CA ILE A 127 -1.36 31.41 8.14
C ILE A 127 -1.31 32.90 8.52
N SER A 128 -1.36 33.22 9.82
CA SER A 128 -1.26 34.59 10.34
C SER A 128 0.04 35.31 9.96
N ARG A 129 1.10 34.55 9.64
CA ARG A 129 2.39 35.07 9.18
C ARG A 129 2.57 34.96 7.66
N GLY A 130 1.51 34.71 6.89
CA GLY A 130 1.55 34.57 5.43
C GLY A 130 1.87 33.15 4.93
N GLY A 131 1.68 32.14 5.77
CA GLY A 131 1.73 30.73 5.37
C GLY A 131 0.62 30.37 4.39
N ARG A 132 0.88 29.43 3.48
CA ARG A 132 -0.08 28.94 2.48
C ARG A 132 -0.37 27.46 2.67
N ASP A 133 -1.57 27.03 2.28
CA ASP A 133 -1.99 25.63 2.28
C ASP A 133 -1.45 24.92 1.03
N HIS A 134 -0.17 24.55 1.08
CA HIS A 134 0.48 23.79 0.02
C HIS A 134 1.41 22.73 0.61
N TRP A 135 1.67 21.66 -0.14
CA TRP A 135 2.41 20.47 0.32
C TRP A 135 3.71 20.76 1.08
N ARG A 136 4.46 21.80 0.71
CA ARG A 136 5.75 22.15 1.34
C ARG A 136 5.64 22.93 2.66
N ASN A 137 4.44 23.41 3.01
CA ASN A 137 4.21 24.20 4.24
C ASN A 137 3.29 23.49 5.22
N VAL A 138 2.82 22.28 4.92
CA VAL A 138 1.94 21.54 5.82
C VAL A 138 2.50 20.19 6.19
N VAL A 139 2.27 19.81 7.45
CA VAL A 139 2.79 18.59 8.07
C VAL A 139 1.71 17.91 8.91
N THR A 140 1.88 16.61 9.11
CA THR A 140 1.08 15.82 10.05
C THR A 140 1.53 16.08 11.48
N ALA A 141 0.61 16.49 12.34
CA ALA A 141 0.86 16.76 13.75
C ALA A 141 -0.22 16.14 14.64
N CYS A 142 0.13 15.63 15.82
CA CYS A 142 -0.87 15.18 16.78
C CYS A 142 -1.52 16.37 17.50
N LYS A 143 -2.75 16.22 17.99
CA LYS A 143 -3.49 17.28 18.71
C LYS A 143 -2.69 17.89 19.88
N ARG A 144 -1.84 17.11 20.55
CA ARG A 144 -0.99 17.58 21.65
C ARG A 144 0.17 18.48 21.19
N CYS A 145 0.73 18.21 20.01
CA CYS A 145 1.84 19.01 19.47
C CYS A 145 1.34 20.24 18.70
N ASN A 146 0.14 20.13 18.12
CA ASN A 146 -0.53 21.22 17.41
C ASN A 146 -1.51 21.91 18.37
N THR A 147 -0.97 22.73 19.28
CA THR A 147 -1.72 23.52 20.27
C THR A 147 -1.39 25.00 20.11
#